data_AF-A0A6M0GBK3-F1
#
_entry.id   AF-A0A6M0GBK3-F1
#
_cell.length_a   1.000
_cell.length_b   1.000
_cell.length_c   1.000
_cell.angle_alpha   90.00
_cell.angle_beta   90.00
_cell.angle_gamma   90.00
#
_symmetry.space_group_name_H-M   'P 1'
#
loop_
_entity.id
_entity.type
_entity.pdbx_description
1 polymer ?
#
loop_
_entity_poly.entity_id
_entity_poly.type
_entity_poly.pdbx_seq_one_letter_code
_entity_poly.pdbx_strand_id
1 'polypeptide(L)' 'MKDKIQRGSRGPAPSWNLGRTKTIRVPIAIADLLLKVARKIDRGEAIEPQMLRIMENPSKEQTNLKRVL' A
#
# COMPACT_ATOMS: atom_id res chain seq x y z
N MET A 1 6.57 -37.21 24.13
CA MET A 1 7.34 -36.11 23.52
C MET A 1 6.37 -35.30 22.66
N LYS A 2 6.21 -33.99 22.91
CA LYS A 2 5.33 -33.14 22.09
C LYS A 2 6.23 -32.34 21.14
N ASP A 3 6.09 -32.57 19.85
CA ASP A 3 6.89 -31.94 18.81
C ASP A 3 6.72 -30.41 18.85
N LYS A 4 7.82 -29.70 19.13
CA LYS A 4 7.88 -28.25 19.01
C LYS A 4 7.90 -27.91 17.52
N ILE A 5 6.75 -27.54 16.97
CA ILE A 5 6.66 -26.87 15.67
C ILE A 5 7.37 -25.51 15.81
N GLN A 6 8.64 -25.45 15.42
CA GLN A 6 9.38 -24.20 15.31
C GLN A 6 8.82 -23.41 14.14
N ARG A 7 7.84 -22.53 14.44
CA ARG A 7 7.44 -21.47 13.52
C ARG A 7 8.63 -20.52 13.39
N GLY A 8 9.28 -20.53 12.22
CA GLY A 8 10.37 -19.62 11.89
C GLY A 8 10.02 -18.20 12.31
N SER A 9 10.97 -17.53 12.94
CA SER A 9 10.81 -16.18 13.48
C SER A 9 10.50 -15.21 12.33
N ARG A 10 9.21 -15.03 12.02
CA ARG A 10 8.75 -13.85 11.32
C ARG A 10 9.14 -12.69 12.22
N GLY A 11 10.00 -11.80 11.71
CA GLY A 11 10.27 -10.52 12.36
C GLY A 11 8.96 -9.83 12.76
N PRO A 12 8.98 -8.89 13.71
CA PRO A 12 7.77 -8.29 14.23
C PRO A 12 6.88 -7.81 13.08
N ALA A 13 5.70 -8.42 12.97
CA ALA A 13 4.71 -7.95 12.02
C ALA A 13 4.42 -6.48 12.37
N PRO A 14 4.31 -5.59 11.38
CA PRO A 14 3.98 -4.20 11.65
C PRO A 14 2.72 -4.15 12.52
N SER A 15 2.79 -3.55 13.70
CA SER A 15 1.63 -3.41 14.58
C SER A 15 0.64 -2.41 13.97
N TRP A 16 -0.65 -2.69 14.15
CA TRP A 16 -1.77 -1.85 13.74
C TRP A 16 -2.58 -1.52 14.99
N ASN A 17 -2.94 -0.25 15.19
CA ASN A 17 -3.72 0.20 16.35
C ASN A 17 -5.16 -0.31 16.28
N LEU A 18 -5.72 -0.43 15.08
CA LEU A 18 -7.06 -0.96 14.84
C LEU A 18 -7.11 -2.51 14.86
N GLY A 19 -6.00 -3.16 15.22
CA GLY A 19 -5.94 -4.60 15.46
C GLY A 19 -5.66 -5.44 14.21
N ARG A 20 -6.57 -6.35 13.88
CA ARG A 20 -6.32 -7.38 12.86
C ARG A 20 -6.34 -6.79 11.45
N THR A 21 -5.41 -7.23 10.60
CA THR A 21 -5.35 -6.85 9.18
C THR A 21 -5.90 -7.92 8.25
N LYS A 22 -6.35 -7.50 7.07
CA LYS A 22 -6.68 -8.38 5.94
C LYS A 22 -5.88 -7.97 4.71
N THR A 23 -5.29 -8.95 4.02
CA THR A 23 -4.57 -8.70 2.76
C THR A 23 -5.55 -8.51 1.61
N ILE A 24 -5.31 -7.51 0.76
CA ILE A 24 -6.01 -7.27 -0.50
C ILE A 24 -5.02 -7.28 -1.66
N ARG A 25 -5.47 -7.62 -2.87
CA ARG A 25 -4.67 -7.50 -4.10
C ARG A 25 -5.00 -6.18 -4.79
N VAL A 26 -3.99 -5.39 -5.12
CA VAL A 26 -4.12 -4.08 -5.74
C VAL A 26 -3.02 -3.89 -6.80
N PRO A 27 -3.22 -3.03 -7.82
CA PRO A 27 -2.16 -2.65 -8.74
C PRO A 27 -0.94 -2.08 -8.01
N ILE A 28 0.27 -2.47 -8.44
CA ILE A 28 1.53 -2.01 -7.81
C ILE A 28 1.62 -0.49 -7.81
N ALA A 29 1.15 0.17 -8.88
CA ALA A 29 1.16 1.62 -9.03
C ALA A 29 0.44 2.39 -7.90
N ILE A 30 -0.48 1.75 -7.17
CA ILE A 30 -1.23 2.38 -6.07
C ILE A 30 -0.93 1.78 -4.69
N ALA A 31 -0.06 0.76 -4.62
CA ALA A 31 0.15 -0.01 -3.38
C ALA A 31 0.68 0.87 -2.23
N ASP A 32 1.70 1.69 -2.50
CA ASP A 32 2.29 2.56 -1.49
C ASP A 32 1.32 3.65 -1.02
N LEU A 33 0.51 4.18 -1.94
CA LEU A 33 -0.50 5.16 -1.62
C LEU A 33 -1.55 4.58 -0.65
N LEU A 34 -2.08 3.40 -0.98
CA LEU A 34 -3.06 2.72 -0.13
C LEU A 34 -2.47 2.36 1.24
N LEU A 35 -1.20 1.96 1.29
CA LEU A 35 -0.52 1.71 2.55
C LEU A 35 -0.41 2.98 3.41
N LYS A 36 -0.05 4.13 2.82
CA LYS A 36 0.00 5.42 3.52
C LYS A 36 -1.38 5.83 4.05
N VAL A 37 -2.42 5.71 3.23
CA VAL A 37 -3.80 6.01 3.63
C VAL A 37 -4.25 5.10 4.77
N ALA A 38 -4.00 3.80 4.67
CA ALA A 38 -4.33 2.84 5.73
C ALA A 38 -3.61 3.17 7.05
N ARG A 39 -2.34 3.60 6.99
CA ARG A 39 -1.59 4.03 8.19
C ARG A 39 -2.12 5.29 8.84
N LYS A 40 -2.58 6.27 8.05
CA LYS A 40 -3.21 7.47 8.60
C LYS A 40 -4.50 7.13 9.33
N ILE A 41 -5.36 6.31 8.71
CA ILE A 41 -6.59 5.80 9.34
C ILE A 41 -6.27 5.07 10.63
N ASP A 42 -5.28 4.18 10.61
CA ASP A 42 -4.85 3.41 11.79
C ASP A 42 -4.37 4.31 12.95
N ARG A 43 -3.84 5.50 12.66
CA ARG A 43 -3.40 6.47 13.68
C ARG A 43 -4.47 7.49 14.07
N GLY A 44 -5.65 7.46 13.46
CA GLY A 44 -6.68 8.48 13.65
C GLY A 44 -6.33 9.83 13.02
N GLU A 45 -5.38 9.86 12.08
CA GLU A 45 -4.98 11.07 11.36
C GLU A 45 -5.99 11.40 10.25
N ALA A 46 -6.20 12.70 10.00
CA ALA A 46 -7.03 13.15 8.89
C ALA A 46 -6.41 12.78 7.53
N ILE A 47 -7.28 12.34 6.60
CA ILE A 47 -6.89 12.05 5.23
C ILE A 47 -7.16 13.29 4.39
N GLU A 48 -6.12 13.78 3.73
CA GLU A 48 -6.26 14.89 2.80
C GLU A 48 -6.87 14.40 1.48
N PRO A 49 -7.91 15.07 0.95
CA PRO A 49 -8.57 14.64 -0.30
C PRO A 49 -7.61 14.51 -1.49
N GLN A 50 -6.56 15.33 -1.55
CA GLN A 50 -5.50 15.26 -2.57
C GLN A 50 -4.72 13.94 -2.55
N MET A 51 -4.61 13.25 -1.42
CA MET A 51 -3.95 11.95 -1.36
C MET A 51 -4.71 10.88 -2.17
N LEU A 52 -6.03 11.02 -2.31
CA LEU A 52 -6.84 10.07 -3.08
C LEU A 52 -6.87 10.38 -4.57
N ARG A 53 -6.24 11.49 -5.01
CA ARG A 53 -6.09 11.76 -6.44
C ARG A 53 -5.07 10.78 -7.00
N ILE A 54 -5.59 9.82 -7.77
CA ILE A 54 -4.75 9.02 -8.65
C ILE A 54 -4.10 10.02 -9.61
N MET A 55 -2.79 10.21 -9.49
CA MET A 55 -2.04 10.98 -10.49
C MET A 55 -2.27 10.27 -11.81
N GLU A 56 -2.95 10.91 -12.75
CA GLU A 56 -3.14 10.34 -14.08
C GLU A 56 -1.76 9.97 -14.64
N ASN A 57 -1.64 8.73 -15.11
CA ASN A 57 -0.37 8.14 -15.55
C ASN A 57 0.42 9.11 -16.45
N PRO A 58 1.62 9.57 -16.04
CA PRO A 58 2.48 10.37 -16.92
C PRO A 58 2.99 9.55 -18.13
N SER A 59 2.82 8.23 -18.16
CA SER A 59 3.29 7.40 -19.28
C SER A 59 2.47 7.56 -20.57
N LYS A 60 1.24 8.08 -20.50
CA LYS A 60 0.45 8.37 -21.71
C LYS A 60 0.94 9.64 -22.43
N GLU A 61 1.59 10.55 -21.73
CA GLU A 61 2.06 11.82 -22.31
C GLU A 61 3.31 11.63 -23.17
N GLN A 62 4.20 10.70 -22.80
CA GLN A 62 5.40 10.40 -23.60
C GLN A 62 5.11 9.63 -24.89
N THR A 63 3.98 8.92 -24.99
CA THR A 63 3.63 8.16 -26.20
C THR A 63 3.15 9.08 -27.33
N ASN A 64 2.55 10.23 -27.01
CA ASN A 64 2.10 11.20 -28.01
C ASN A 64 3.24 12.08 -28.57
N LEU A 65 4.29 12.34 -27.78
CA LEU A 65 5.45 13.11 -28.26
C LEU A 65 6.33 12.33 -29.25
N LYS A 66 6.30 11.00 -29.23
CA LYS A 66 7.09 10.15 -30.16
C LYS A 66 6.41 9.84 -31.50
N ARG A 67 5.20 10.34 -31.74
CA ARG A 67 4.48 10.20 -33.02
C ARG A 67 4.47 11.47 -33.87
N VAL A 68 4.99 12.58 -33.35
CA VAL A 68 5.02 13.90 -34.02
C VAL A 68 6.43 14.29 -34.47
N LEU A 69 7.40 13.38 -34.38
CA LEU A 69 8.75 13.54 -34.94
C LEU A 69 8.98 12.52 -36.06
#